data_AF-A0A813JA84-F1
#
_entry.id   AF-A0A813JA84-F1
#
_cell.length_a   1.000
_cell.length_b   1.000
_cell.length_c   1.000
_cell.angle_alpha   90.00
_cell.angle_beta   90.00
_cell.angle_gamma   90.00
#
_symmetry.space_group_name_H-M   'P 1'
#
loop_
_entity.id
_entity.type
_entity.pdbx_description
1 polymer ?
#
loop_
_entity_poly.entity_id
_entity_poly.type
_entity_poly.pdbx_seq_one_letter_code
_entity_poly.pdbx_strand_id
1 'polypeptide(L)'
;MKSLCTPFRLLLAALIPFLVASLDNQCKDPLFSAHWFGQAGSATHEAPGSVKPLNSIPTVKTGLVRCPKYNGQASCCSPDFEQVQLQHFNDFRSMIFPSKLARVIENRQSILDVENTAAYAVATIVEKEQFGLALERFNPVLTAEVHADCFSALLAYTAGMNCFACRPDWFIYVTVLARAVVRVHVDPSVCVNLWIRCENFGKAAGQLKQAILDSPLAKQAKRPVEDLDMFFDQQALCNWIHDEVALHPFRQPSEGEREAAPSSGPTSLLSDSSSSSEEDGRRLQASGLFDVMSEGLTSGFNVEWRGLAGPSSLAVHSSTYSWAHLWSVSIGFSLAIGRRGDDH
;
A
#
# COMPACT_ATOMS: atom_id res chain seq x y z
N MET A 1 -48.52 56.11 -28.31
CA MET A 1 -48.54 55.51 -26.95
C MET A 1 -49.03 54.07 -27.06
N LYS A 2 -48.14 53.08 -27.06
CA LYS A 2 -48.47 51.65 -27.04
C LYS A 2 -47.73 51.02 -25.86
N SER A 3 -48.51 50.55 -24.89
CA SER A 3 -48.07 49.92 -23.65
C SER A 3 -47.63 48.48 -23.95
N LEU A 4 -46.36 48.15 -23.72
CA LEU A 4 -45.82 46.79 -23.77
C LEU A 4 -45.82 46.22 -22.35
N CYS A 5 -46.76 45.31 -22.10
CA CYS A 5 -46.91 44.58 -20.84
C CYS A 5 -46.04 43.32 -20.88
N THR A 6 -45.12 43.23 -19.92
CA THR A 6 -44.07 42.22 -19.67
C THR A 6 -44.58 40.80 -19.37
N PRO A 7 -44.00 39.75 -19.99
CA PRO A 7 -44.08 38.37 -19.50
C PRO A 7 -42.70 37.90 -19.01
N PHE A 8 -42.26 38.31 -17.81
CA PHE A 8 -40.96 37.86 -17.25
C PHE A 8 -41.05 37.25 -15.84
N ARG A 9 -42.25 37.11 -15.26
CA ARG A 9 -42.42 36.66 -13.85
C ARG A 9 -42.74 35.17 -13.65
N LEU A 10 -42.91 34.38 -14.70
CA LEU A 10 -43.37 32.98 -14.58
C LEU A 10 -42.27 31.91 -14.71
N LEU A 11 -41.01 32.30 -15.00
CA LEU A 11 -39.90 31.36 -15.19
C LEU A 11 -39.09 31.06 -13.91
N LEU A 12 -39.27 31.81 -12.82
CA LEU A 12 -38.46 31.61 -11.59
C LEU A 12 -38.93 30.44 -10.70
N ALA A 13 -40.21 30.04 -10.76
CA ALA A 13 -40.75 29.03 -9.83
C ALA A 13 -40.36 27.58 -10.18
N ALA A 14 -39.98 27.31 -11.44
CA ALA A 14 -39.65 25.96 -11.91
C ALA A 14 -38.19 25.53 -11.59
N LEU A 15 -37.32 26.46 -11.18
CA LEU A 15 -35.90 26.17 -10.91
C LEU A 15 -35.61 25.80 -9.45
N ILE A 16 -36.53 26.05 -8.53
CA ILE A 16 -36.36 25.79 -7.09
C ILE A 16 -36.24 24.27 -6.75
N PRO A 17 -37.03 23.34 -7.33
CA PRO A 17 -36.92 21.92 -6.93
C PRO A 17 -35.62 21.23 -7.36
N PHE A 18 -34.94 21.73 -8.39
CA PHE A 18 -33.65 21.17 -8.84
C PHE A 18 -32.48 21.52 -7.91
N LEU A 19 -32.55 22.63 -7.19
CA LEU A 19 -31.49 23.07 -6.26
C LEU A 19 -31.49 22.28 -4.94
N VAL A 20 -32.63 21.72 -4.53
CA VAL A 20 -32.72 20.96 -3.27
C VAL A 20 -32.18 19.54 -3.43
N ALA A 21 -32.34 18.92 -4.60
CA ALA A 21 -31.84 17.56 -4.86
C ALA A 21 -30.30 17.47 -4.94
N SER A 22 -29.59 18.58 -5.18
CA SER A 22 -28.13 18.57 -5.30
C SER A 22 -27.39 18.53 -3.95
N LEU A 23 -27.99 19.06 -2.88
CA LEU A 23 -27.36 19.09 -1.54
C LEU A 23 -27.31 17.69 -0.91
N ASP A 24 -28.29 16.84 -1.21
CA ASP A 24 -28.42 15.49 -0.64
C ASP A 24 -27.39 14.49 -1.20
N ASN A 25 -26.62 14.86 -2.23
CA ASN A 25 -25.61 13.99 -2.85
C ASN A 25 -24.16 14.31 -2.43
N GLN A 26 -23.92 15.42 -1.71
CA GLN A 26 -22.57 15.86 -1.36
C GLN A 26 -21.85 14.88 -0.43
N CYS A 27 -22.57 14.17 0.44
CA CYS A 27 -22.00 13.16 1.34
C CYS A 27 -22.36 11.72 0.94
N LYS A 28 -22.82 11.53 -0.31
CA LYS A 28 -23.15 10.22 -0.88
C LYS A 28 -22.16 9.83 -1.97
N ASP A 29 -20.88 9.81 -1.63
CA ASP A 29 -19.83 9.28 -2.51
C ASP A 29 -19.97 7.75 -2.62
N PRO A 30 -20.16 7.18 -3.84
CA PRO A 30 -20.31 5.74 -4.04
C PRO A 30 -19.15 4.89 -3.52
N LEU A 31 -17.95 5.45 -3.37
CA LEU A 31 -16.83 4.74 -2.75
C LEU A 31 -17.10 4.34 -1.29
N PHE A 32 -17.96 5.10 -0.60
CA PHE A 32 -18.29 4.91 0.82
C PHE A 32 -19.76 4.53 1.03
N SER A 33 -20.40 3.90 0.05
CA SER A 33 -21.83 3.62 0.08
C SER A 33 -22.28 2.82 1.31
N ALA A 34 -21.44 1.92 1.83
CA ALA A 34 -21.74 1.18 3.06
C ALA A 34 -22.00 2.08 4.29
N HIS A 35 -21.50 3.32 4.25
CA HIS A 35 -21.52 4.28 5.35
C HIS A 35 -22.44 5.48 5.10
N TRP A 36 -23.26 5.46 4.05
CA TRP A 36 -24.21 6.55 3.81
C TRP A 36 -25.27 6.63 4.90
N PHE A 37 -25.63 7.86 5.26
CA PHE A 37 -26.75 8.09 6.16
C PHE A 37 -28.07 7.63 5.53
N GLY A 38 -28.88 6.88 6.29
CA GLY A 38 -30.26 6.53 5.92
C GLY A 38 -30.40 5.40 4.89
N GLN A 39 -29.31 4.72 4.52
CA GLN A 39 -29.38 3.56 3.63
C GLN A 39 -30.00 2.36 4.37
N ALA A 40 -31.07 1.76 3.82
CA ALA A 40 -31.70 0.59 4.40
C ALA A 40 -30.71 -0.57 4.49
N GLY A 41 -30.42 -1.05 5.72
CA GLY A 41 -29.38 -2.04 6.00
C GLY A 41 -28.05 -1.45 6.48
N SER A 42 -27.82 -0.15 6.28
CA SER A 42 -26.72 0.61 6.88
C SER A 42 -27.23 1.33 8.13
N ALA A 43 -26.77 0.86 9.29
CA ALA A 43 -26.84 1.52 10.60
C ALA A 43 -28.06 2.44 10.84
N THR A 44 -29.21 1.83 11.16
CA THR A 44 -30.10 2.52 12.09
C THR A 44 -29.34 2.70 13.41
N HIS A 45 -29.39 3.90 13.96
CA HIS A 45 -28.49 4.46 14.98
C HIS A 45 -28.45 3.70 16.33
N GLU A 46 -29.14 2.56 16.45
CA GLU A 46 -29.50 1.92 17.73
C GLU A 46 -29.11 0.43 17.81
N ALA A 47 -28.59 -0.19 16.74
CA ALA A 47 -28.09 -1.56 16.85
C ALA A 47 -26.67 -1.58 17.46
N PRO A 48 -26.40 -2.43 18.48
CA PRO A 48 -25.03 -2.75 18.90
C PRO A 48 -24.23 -3.28 17.70
N GLY A 49 -23.13 -2.63 17.35
CA GLY A 49 -22.38 -2.92 16.12
C GLY A 49 -22.85 -2.16 14.87
N SER A 50 -23.71 -1.14 15.03
CA SER A 50 -24.07 -0.23 13.94
C SER A 50 -22.85 0.50 13.40
N VAL A 51 -22.62 0.35 12.11
CA VAL A 51 -21.59 1.06 11.34
C VAL A 51 -21.79 2.57 11.49
N LYS A 52 -20.80 3.31 11.97
CA LYS A 52 -20.94 4.77 12.10
C LYS A 52 -21.09 5.38 10.69
N PRO A 53 -22.17 6.14 10.41
CA PRO A 53 -22.38 6.70 9.09
C PRO A 53 -21.66 8.04 8.91
N LEU A 54 -21.46 8.44 7.66
CA LEU A 54 -21.18 9.81 7.26
C LEU A 54 -22.36 10.73 7.61
N ASN A 55 -22.13 12.04 7.67
CA ASN A 55 -23.21 13.01 7.77
C ASN A 55 -24.11 12.93 6.53
N SER A 56 -25.40 13.21 6.67
CA SER A 56 -26.33 13.28 5.52
C SER A 56 -26.05 14.46 4.58
N ILE A 57 -25.57 15.56 5.15
CA ILE A 57 -25.17 16.78 4.45
C ILE A 57 -23.86 17.30 5.05
N PRO A 58 -23.08 18.11 4.32
CA PRO A 58 -21.87 18.69 4.87
C PRO A 58 -22.18 19.58 6.08
N THR A 59 -21.49 19.36 7.19
CA THR A 59 -21.63 20.17 8.40
C THR A 59 -20.28 20.66 8.88
N VAL A 60 -20.25 21.83 9.51
CA VAL A 60 -19.02 22.34 10.11
C VAL A 60 -18.77 21.57 11.40
N LYS A 61 -17.64 20.84 11.44
CA LYS A 61 -17.16 20.14 12.62
C LYS A 61 -15.85 20.75 13.08
N THR A 62 -15.60 20.63 14.38
CA THR A 62 -14.33 20.95 15.02
C THR A 62 -13.88 19.73 15.81
N GLY A 63 -12.58 19.51 15.94
CA GLY A 63 -12.03 18.38 16.67
C GLY A 63 -11.94 17.09 15.86
N LEU A 64 -11.90 17.18 14.53
CA LEU A 64 -11.43 16.09 13.68
C LEU A 64 -9.92 15.93 13.90
N VAL A 65 -9.50 14.77 14.40
CA VAL A 65 -8.11 14.45 14.75
C VAL A 65 -7.42 13.73 13.60
N ARG A 66 -8.13 12.88 12.85
CA ARG A 66 -7.57 12.11 11.73
C ARG A 66 -7.53 12.91 10.44
N CYS A 67 -8.56 13.70 10.16
CA CYS A 67 -8.62 14.53 8.96
C CYS A 67 -8.70 16.03 9.31
N PRO A 68 -7.65 16.59 9.94
CA PRO A 68 -7.68 17.94 10.52
C PRO A 68 -7.86 19.05 9.47
N LYS A 69 -7.51 18.81 8.20
CA LYS A 69 -7.75 19.71 7.07
C LYS A 69 -9.21 20.18 6.96
N TYR A 70 -10.17 19.38 7.44
CA TYR A 70 -11.60 19.68 7.41
C TYR A 70 -12.12 20.36 8.69
N ASN A 71 -11.27 20.64 9.68
CA ASN A 71 -11.69 21.39 10.87
C ASN A 71 -12.11 22.81 10.50
N GLY A 72 -13.27 23.23 11.01
CA GLY A 72 -13.82 24.56 10.73
C GLY A 72 -14.37 24.72 9.31
N GLN A 73 -14.43 23.64 8.53
CA GLN A 73 -14.99 23.61 7.18
C GLN A 73 -16.21 22.69 7.12
N ALA A 74 -17.12 22.94 6.18
CA ALA A 74 -18.25 22.05 5.94
C ALA A 74 -17.73 20.73 5.35
N SER A 75 -17.94 19.61 6.04
CA SER A 75 -17.45 18.28 5.63
C SER A 75 -18.46 17.18 5.94
N CYS A 76 -18.26 16.03 5.30
CA CYS A 76 -19.13 14.87 5.45
C CYS A 76 -18.77 13.98 6.65
N CYS A 77 -17.63 14.24 7.30
CA CYS A 77 -17.14 13.45 8.43
C CYS A 77 -17.65 13.98 9.78
N SER A 78 -17.62 13.10 10.78
CA SER A 78 -17.85 13.42 12.18
C SER A 78 -16.74 12.77 13.02
N PRO A 79 -16.50 13.22 14.27
CA PRO A 79 -15.51 12.58 15.14
C PRO A 79 -15.75 11.07 15.35
N ASP A 80 -17.02 10.64 15.39
CA ASP A 80 -17.37 9.22 15.51
C ASP A 80 -16.97 8.42 14.26
N PHE A 81 -17.10 9.03 13.07
CA PHE A 81 -16.73 8.38 11.81
C PHE A 81 -15.20 8.24 11.66
N GLU A 82 -14.40 9.08 12.32
CA GLU A 82 -12.94 8.93 12.31
C GLU A 82 -12.47 7.61 12.93
N GLN A 83 -13.28 6.98 13.78
CA GLN A 83 -12.97 5.62 14.28
C GLN A 83 -13.07 4.56 13.17
N VAL A 84 -14.04 4.71 12.25
CA VAL A 84 -14.17 3.82 11.09
C VAL A 84 -13.00 4.02 10.14
N GLN A 85 -12.62 5.28 9.87
CA GLN A 85 -11.44 5.58 9.06
C GLN A 85 -10.16 5.01 9.69
N LEU A 86 -10.01 5.11 11.01
CA LEU A 86 -8.88 4.53 11.74
C LEU A 86 -8.86 3.00 11.66
N GLN A 87 -10.02 2.36 11.75
CA GLN A 87 -10.11 0.91 11.58
C GLN A 87 -9.58 0.48 10.20
N HIS A 88 -10.10 1.07 9.12
CA HIS A 88 -9.68 0.73 7.76
C HIS A 88 -8.23 1.12 7.46
N PHE A 89 -7.76 2.26 7.99
CA PHE A 89 -6.33 2.59 7.92
C PHE A 89 -5.46 1.52 8.58
N ASN A 90 -5.88 1.03 9.77
CA ASN A 90 -5.17 -0.01 10.48
C ASN A 90 -5.22 -1.35 9.74
N ASP A 91 -6.30 -1.68 9.03
CA ASP A 91 -6.35 -2.88 8.18
C ASP A 91 -5.22 -2.85 7.13
N PHE A 92 -4.97 -1.71 6.48
CA PHE A 92 -3.85 -1.53 5.56
C PHE A 92 -2.49 -1.66 6.27
N ARG A 93 -2.34 -0.97 7.40
CA ARG A 93 -1.10 -0.87 8.16
C ARG A 93 -0.68 -2.19 8.82
N SER A 94 -1.61 -2.94 9.38
CA SER A 94 -1.33 -4.10 10.24
C SER A 94 -1.61 -5.44 9.57
N MET A 95 -2.38 -5.47 8.48
CA MET A 95 -2.72 -6.73 7.81
C MET A 95 -2.33 -6.72 6.33
N ILE A 96 -2.89 -5.83 5.52
CA ILE A 96 -2.75 -5.88 4.04
C ILE A 96 -1.28 -5.72 3.62
N PHE A 97 -0.63 -4.62 3.98
CA PHE A 97 0.76 -4.41 3.59
C PHE A 97 1.72 -5.40 4.27
N PRO A 98 1.63 -5.67 5.59
CA PRO A 98 2.49 -6.68 6.21
C PRO A 98 2.39 -8.07 5.58
N SER A 99 1.19 -8.48 5.16
CA SER A 99 0.97 -9.81 4.57
C SER A 99 1.81 -10.06 3.31
N LYS A 100 2.12 -9.02 2.53
CA LYS A 100 3.00 -9.14 1.35
C LYS A 100 4.40 -9.57 1.75
N LEU A 101 4.99 -8.90 2.74
CA LEU A 101 6.32 -9.23 3.24
C LEU A 101 6.34 -10.57 3.99
N ALA A 102 5.27 -10.90 4.71
CA ALA A 102 5.13 -12.20 5.36
C ALA A 102 5.12 -13.36 4.35
N ARG A 103 4.39 -13.22 3.23
CA ARG A 103 4.41 -14.21 2.15
C ARG A 103 5.78 -14.33 1.47
N VAL A 104 6.54 -13.23 1.36
CA VAL A 104 7.95 -13.28 0.93
C VAL A 104 8.81 -14.09 1.91
N ILE A 105 8.63 -13.92 3.22
CA ILE A 105 9.33 -14.71 4.26
C ILE A 105 8.97 -16.20 4.16
N GLU A 106 7.68 -16.52 4.01
CA GLU A 106 7.23 -17.91 3.86
C GLU A 106 7.77 -18.56 2.59
N ASN A 107 7.79 -17.83 1.47
CA ASN A 107 8.37 -18.31 0.23
C ASN A 107 9.88 -18.55 0.38
N ARG A 108 10.62 -17.66 1.06
CA ARG A 108 12.04 -17.87 1.38
C ARG A 108 12.25 -19.17 2.15
N GLN A 109 11.45 -19.41 3.20
CA GLN A 109 11.54 -20.64 3.99
C GLN A 109 11.23 -21.86 3.13
N SER A 110 10.22 -21.78 2.26
CA SER A 110 9.89 -22.87 1.36
C SER A 110 10.96 -23.14 0.31
N ILE A 111 11.76 -22.15 -0.10
CA ILE A 111 12.92 -22.34 -0.97
C ILE A 111 14.05 -23.00 -0.18
N LEU A 112 14.33 -22.57 1.05
CA LEU A 112 15.33 -23.24 1.92
C LEU A 112 15.02 -24.72 2.13
N ASP A 113 13.74 -25.08 2.28
CA ASP A 113 13.33 -26.48 2.45
C ASP A 113 13.72 -27.37 1.25
N VAL A 114 13.97 -26.79 0.05
CA VAL A 114 14.43 -27.51 -1.15
C VAL A 114 15.82 -28.14 -0.93
N GLU A 115 16.67 -27.58 -0.04
CA GLU A 115 17.98 -28.15 0.29
C GLU A 115 17.88 -29.60 0.83
N ASN A 116 16.74 -29.94 1.43
CA ASN A 116 16.48 -31.26 1.99
C ASN A 116 15.88 -32.26 0.97
N THR A 117 15.80 -31.90 -0.31
CA THR A 117 15.21 -32.73 -1.36
C THR A 117 16.26 -33.55 -2.12
N ALA A 118 15.83 -34.67 -2.70
CA ALA A 118 16.69 -35.47 -3.56
C ALA A 118 17.14 -34.70 -4.82
N ALA A 119 16.30 -33.79 -5.33
CA ALA A 119 16.63 -32.94 -6.47
C ALA A 119 17.83 -32.05 -6.18
N TYR A 120 17.88 -31.43 -4.99
CA TYR A 120 19.03 -30.63 -4.57
C TYR A 120 20.30 -31.48 -4.39
N ALA A 121 20.19 -32.68 -3.82
CA ALA A 121 21.33 -33.56 -3.59
C ALA A 121 22.09 -33.89 -4.88
N VAL A 122 21.37 -34.18 -5.97
CA VAL A 122 21.93 -34.56 -7.27
C VAL A 122 22.13 -33.38 -8.24
N ALA A 123 21.71 -32.17 -7.86
CA ALA A 123 21.84 -30.99 -8.71
C ALA A 123 23.30 -30.63 -9.00
N THR A 124 23.50 -30.08 -10.19
CA THR A 124 24.80 -29.59 -10.66
C THR A 124 25.27 -28.40 -9.82
N ILE A 125 26.57 -28.08 -9.89
CA ILE A 125 27.15 -26.93 -9.21
C ILE A 125 26.46 -25.63 -9.66
N VAL A 126 26.21 -25.47 -10.96
CA VAL A 126 25.56 -24.29 -11.53
C VAL A 126 24.14 -24.09 -10.97
N GLU A 127 23.36 -25.16 -10.84
CA GLU A 127 22.00 -25.08 -10.28
C GLU A 127 22.03 -24.68 -8.79
N LYS A 128 23.00 -25.19 -8.02
CA LYS A 128 23.21 -24.83 -6.61
C LYS A 128 23.66 -23.38 -6.45
N GLU A 129 24.49 -22.87 -7.35
CA GLU A 129 24.89 -21.45 -7.38
C GLU A 129 23.69 -20.53 -7.68
N GLN A 130 22.87 -20.86 -8.68
CA GLN A 130 21.64 -20.12 -8.99
C GLN A 130 20.64 -20.15 -7.82
N PHE A 131 20.52 -21.30 -7.15
CA PHE A 131 19.71 -21.43 -5.93
C PHE A 131 20.23 -20.56 -4.78
N GLY A 132 21.54 -20.56 -4.52
CA GLY A 132 22.17 -19.68 -3.54
C GLY A 132 21.93 -18.20 -3.84
N LEU A 133 22.06 -17.80 -5.11
CA LEU A 133 21.75 -16.44 -5.55
C LEU A 133 20.27 -16.09 -5.31
N ALA A 134 19.33 -16.99 -5.60
CA ALA A 134 17.91 -16.76 -5.34
C ALA A 134 17.65 -16.51 -3.84
N LEU A 135 18.27 -17.29 -2.95
CA LEU A 135 18.19 -17.09 -1.50
C LEU A 135 18.78 -15.75 -1.03
N GLU A 136 19.89 -15.32 -1.63
CA GLU A 136 20.53 -14.04 -1.31
C GLU A 136 19.63 -12.85 -1.66
N ARG A 137 18.88 -12.93 -2.77
CA ARG A 137 18.00 -11.84 -3.24
C ARG A 137 16.79 -11.56 -2.35
N PHE A 138 16.47 -12.44 -1.40
CA PHE A 138 15.46 -12.13 -0.38
C PHE A 138 15.91 -11.03 0.58
N ASN A 139 17.21 -10.95 0.88
CA ASN A 139 17.73 -10.02 1.87
C ASN A 139 17.34 -8.55 1.57
N PRO A 140 17.62 -7.98 0.38
CA PRO A 140 17.23 -6.59 0.09
C PRO A 140 15.72 -6.36 0.14
N VAL A 141 14.89 -7.33 -0.25
CA VAL A 141 13.42 -7.19 -0.19
C VAL A 141 12.90 -7.15 1.24
N LEU A 142 13.52 -7.92 2.15
CA LEU A 142 13.14 -8.05 3.56
C LEU A 142 13.85 -7.05 4.49
N THR A 143 14.70 -6.18 3.94
CA THR A 143 15.47 -5.19 4.70
C THR A 143 14.63 -3.94 4.89
N ALA A 144 14.43 -3.51 6.15
CA ALA A 144 13.56 -2.38 6.49
C ALA A 144 13.98 -1.09 5.78
N GLU A 145 15.28 -0.85 5.64
CA GLU A 145 15.86 0.31 4.97
C GLU A 145 15.44 0.40 3.48
N VAL A 146 15.10 -0.73 2.85
CA VAL A 146 14.68 -0.78 1.44
C VAL A 146 13.19 -0.52 1.28
N HIS A 147 12.35 -1.05 2.18
CA HIS A 147 10.89 -1.00 2.01
C HIS A 147 10.17 0.01 2.90
N ALA A 148 10.82 0.57 3.93
CA ALA A 148 10.15 1.47 4.89
C ALA A 148 9.65 2.76 4.26
N ASP A 149 10.45 3.42 3.42
CA ASP A 149 10.02 4.66 2.76
C ASP A 149 8.86 4.40 1.79
N CYS A 150 8.96 3.34 0.98
CA CYS A 150 7.90 2.91 0.08
C CYS A 150 6.57 2.66 0.81
N PHE A 151 6.60 1.84 1.87
CA PHE A 151 5.38 1.48 2.60
C PHE A 151 4.82 2.65 3.40
N SER A 152 5.66 3.57 3.87
CA SER A 152 5.20 4.83 4.48
C SER A 152 4.47 5.71 3.46
N ALA A 153 4.96 5.75 2.22
CA ALA A 153 4.30 6.46 1.13
C ALA A 153 2.96 5.84 0.75
N LEU A 154 2.88 4.51 0.68
CA LEU A 154 1.61 3.79 0.46
C LEU A 154 0.61 4.09 1.60
N LEU A 155 1.07 4.11 2.85
CA LEU A 155 0.21 4.48 3.99
C LEU A 155 -0.24 5.94 3.94
N ALA A 156 0.61 6.87 3.51
CA ALA A 156 0.20 8.25 3.28
C ALA A 156 -0.90 8.30 2.20
N TYR A 157 -0.73 7.60 1.09
CA TYR A 157 -1.78 7.49 0.06
C TYR A 157 -3.10 6.96 0.65
N THR A 158 -3.05 5.86 1.42
CA THR A 158 -4.22 5.29 2.09
C THR A 158 -4.88 6.28 3.05
N ALA A 159 -4.09 6.99 3.86
CA ALA A 159 -4.59 8.01 4.78
C ALA A 159 -5.33 9.13 4.04
N GLY A 160 -4.77 9.60 2.92
CA GLY A 160 -5.41 10.59 2.06
C GLY A 160 -6.73 10.09 1.47
N MET A 161 -6.77 8.85 0.99
CA MET A 161 -8.00 8.23 0.47
C MET A 161 -9.05 7.98 1.56
N ASN A 162 -8.64 7.72 2.80
CA ASN A 162 -9.58 7.66 3.93
C ASN A 162 -10.19 9.02 4.24
N CYS A 163 -9.39 10.09 4.20
CA CYS A 163 -9.88 11.46 4.39
C CYS A 163 -10.72 11.97 3.20
N PHE A 164 -10.59 11.36 2.02
CA PHE A 164 -11.42 11.69 0.85
C PHE A 164 -12.93 11.57 1.15
N ALA A 165 -13.34 10.68 2.06
CA ALA A 165 -14.73 10.53 2.49
C ALA A 165 -15.32 11.81 3.13
N CYS A 166 -14.46 12.72 3.62
CA CYS A 166 -14.87 13.97 4.23
C CYS A 166 -15.20 15.07 3.21
N ARG A 167 -14.87 14.87 1.92
CA ARG A 167 -14.98 15.89 0.87
C ARG A 167 -16.42 16.04 0.37
N PRO A 168 -17.05 17.21 0.53
CA PRO A 168 -18.39 17.46 -0.01
C PRO A 168 -18.40 17.62 -1.54
N ASP A 169 -17.24 17.89 -2.13
CA ASP A 169 -17.03 18.12 -3.57
C ASP A 169 -16.40 16.90 -4.28
N TRP A 170 -16.46 15.70 -3.70
CA TRP A 170 -15.83 14.47 -4.23
C TRP A 170 -16.10 14.23 -5.73
N PHE A 171 -17.29 14.57 -6.21
CA PHE A 171 -17.75 14.33 -7.58
C PHE A 171 -16.91 15.04 -8.66
N ILE A 172 -16.15 16.09 -8.32
CA ILE A 172 -15.24 16.74 -9.27
C ILE A 172 -13.91 15.98 -9.44
N TYR A 173 -13.60 15.07 -8.53
CA TYR A 173 -12.36 14.29 -8.52
C TYR A 173 -12.58 12.82 -8.90
N VAL A 174 -13.74 12.46 -9.43
CA VAL A 174 -14.01 11.08 -9.83
C VAL A 174 -14.72 10.97 -11.17
N THR A 175 -14.52 9.85 -11.85
CA THR A 175 -15.36 9.42 -12.96
C THR A 175 -16.42 8.46 -12.45
N VAL A 176 -17.69 8.80 -12.66
CA VAL A 176 -18.83 7.95 -12.31
C VAL A 176 -19.41 7.31 -13.57
N LEU A 177 -19.53 5.99 -13.58
CA LEU A 177 -20.21 5.23 -14.62
C LEU A 177 -21.26 4.32 -13.98
N ALA A 178 -22.50 4.36 -14.48
CA ALA A 178 -23.61 3.55 -13.96
C ALA A 178 -23.80 3.62 -12.42
N ARG A 179 -23.61 4.82 -11.83
CA ARG A 179 -23.68 5.09 -10.38
C ARG A 179 -22.52 4.52 -9.54
N ALA A 180 -21.49 3.95 -10.16
CA ALA A 180 -20.27 3.53 -9.48
C ALA A 180 -19.11 4.46 -9.84
N VAL A 181 -18.22 4.71 -8.88
CA VAL A 181 -16.94 5.38 -9.16
C VAL A 181 -16.03 4.36 -9.82
N VAL A 182 -15.59 4.65 -11.05
CA VAL A 182 -14.67 3.79 -11.82
C VAL A 182 -13.25 4.35 -11.85
N ARG A 183 -13.06 5.61 -11.44
CA ARG A 183 -11.74 6.25 -11.37
C ARG A 183 -11.75 7.41 -10.39
N VAL A 184 -10.67 7.55 -9.62
CA VAL A 184 -10.35 8.77 -8.86
C VAL A 184 -9.28 9.56 -9.64
N HIS A 185 -9.50 10.85 -9.83
CA HIS A 185 -8.60 11.78 -10.51
C HIS A 185 -7.59 12.35 -9.50
N VAL A 186 -6.48 11.63 -9.33
CA VAL A 186 -5.34 12.13 -8.52
C VAL A 186 -4.40 12.99 -9.38
N ASP A 187 -3.67 13.89 -8.73
CA ASP A 187 -2.64 14.68 -9.40
C ASP A 187 -1.54 13.75 -9.97
N PRO A 188 -1.10 13.92 -11.24
CA PRO A 188 -0.07 13.06 -11.83
C PRO A 188 1.24 13.01 -11.04
N SER A 189 1.57 14.07 -10.29
CA SER A 189 2.76 14.09 -9.44
C SER A 189 2.68 13.11 -8.28
N VAL A 190 1.47 12.68 -7.86
CA VAL A 190 1.28 11.65 -6.83
C VAL A 190 1.96 10.34 -7.24
N CYS A 191 1.71 9.85 -8.46
CA CYS A 191 2.29 8.59 -8.92
C CYS A 191 3.81 8.68 -9.10
N VAL A 192 4.33 9.84 -9.52
CA VAL A 192 5.78 10.08 -9.59
C VAL A 192 6.40 10.07 -8.18
N ASN A 193 5.79 10.79 -7.23
CA ASN A 193 6.27 10.87 -5.85
C ASN A 193 6.24 9.50 -5.16
N LEU A 194 5.18 8.72 -5.40
CA LEU A 194 5.05 7.36 -4.88
C LEU A 194 6.14 6.45 -5.46
N TRP A 195 6.37 6.51 -6.77
CA TRP A 195 7.41 5.74 -7.43
C TRP A 195 8.81 6.05 -6.91
N ILE A 196 9.17 7.33 -6.75
CA ILE A 196 10.48 7.73 -6.21
C ILE A 196 10.78 7.05 -4.87
N ARG A 197 9.76 6.93 -4.00
CA ARG A 197 9.89 6.27 -2.69
C ARG A 197 9.89 4.74 -2.76
N CYS A 198 9.36 4.17 -3.85
CA CYS A 198 9.24 2.73 -4.06
C CYS A 198 10.26 2.12 -5.04
N GLU A 199 11.04 2.94 -5.75
CA GLU A 199 11.94 2.49 -6.81
C GLU A 199 12.98 1.46 -6.31
N ASN A 200 13.57 1.72 -5.14
CA ASN A 200 14.58 0.82 -4.57
C ASN A 200 13.98 -0.55 -4.19
N PHE A 201 12.79 -0.53 -3.58
CA PHE A 201 12.05 -1.75 -3.27
C PHE A 201 11.65 -2.50 -4.55
N GLY A 202 11.17 -1.78 -5.56
CA GLY A 202 10.83 -2.31 -6.87
C GLY A 202 12.00 -3.02 -7.56
N LYS A 203 13.18 -2.39 -7.58
CA LYS A 203 14.41 -3.00 -8.10
C LYS A 203 14.78 -4.28 -7.35
N ALA A 204 14.69 -4.27 -6.02
CA ALA A 204 14.97 -5.45 -5.20
C ALA A 204 13.97 -6.59 -5.48
N ALA A 205 12.67 -6.29 -5.55
CA ALA A 205 11.62 -7.24 -5.85
C ALA A 205 11.78 -7.84 -7.26
N GLY A 206 12.09 -7.03 -8.26
CA GLY A 206 12.35 -7.50 -9.63
C GLY A 206 13.56 -8.43 -9.71
N GLN A 207 14.66 -8.10 -9.03
CA GLN A 207 15.84 -8.97 -8.95
C GLN A 207 15.55 -10.29 -8.23
N LEU A 208 14.75 -10.27 -7.17
CA LEU A 208 14.30 -11.47 -6.48
C LEU A 208 13.49 -12.39 -7.41
N LYS A 209 12.47 -11.84 -8.08
CA LYS A 209 11.65 -12.60 -9.02
C LYS A 209 12.51 -13.22 -10.12
N GLN A 210 13.40 -12.44 -10.72
CA GLN A 210 14.30 -12.93 -11.77
C GLN A 210 15.19 -14.07 -11.27
N ALA A 211 15.81 -13.92 -10.10
CA ALA A 211 16.68 -14.96 -9.54
C ALA A 211 15.93 -16.27 -9.22
N ILE A 212 14.67 -16.17 -8.76
CA ILE A 212 13.82 -17.36 -8.56
C ILE A 212 13.49 -18.02 -9.90
N LEU A 213 13.15 -17.24 -10.94
CA LEU A 213 12.85 -17.78 -12.27
C LEU A 213 14.05 -18.49 -12.91
N ASP A 214 15.25 -17.96 -12.69
CA ASP A 214 16.50 -18.50 -13.22
C ASP A 214 16.96 -19.78 -12.49
N SER A 215 16.55 -19.99 -11.24
CA SER A 215 16.92 -21.18 -10.47
C SER A 215 15.90 -22.33 -10.67
N PRO A 216 16.27 -23.46 -11.31
CA PRO A 216 15.38 -24.61 -11.44
C PRO A 216 15.05 -25.27 -10.09
N LEU A 217 15.91 -25.10 -9.09
CA LEU A 217 15.69 -25.58 -7.72
C LEU A 217 14.73 -24.68 -6.94
N ALA A 218 14.91 -23.35 -6.99
CA ALA A 218 14.04 -22.42 -6.25
C ALA A 218 12.57 -22.54 -6.70
N LYS A 219 12.33 -22.80 -7.99
CA LYS A 219 10.99 -23.05 -8.54
C LYS A 219 10.28 -24.29 -7.96
N GLN A 220 10.99 -25.17 -7.27
CA GLN A 220 10.40 -26.36 -6.62
C GLN A 220 9.84 -26.07 -5.22
N ALA A 221 9.97 -24.83 -4.74
CA ALA A 221 9.35 -24.41 -3.49
C ALA A 221 7.84 -24.69 -3.49
N LYS A 222 7.33 -25.21 -2.37
CA LYS A 222 5.92 -25.53 -2.16
C LYS A 222 5.05 -24.27 -2.06
N ARG A 223 5.60 -23.19 -1.48
CA ARG A 223 4.89 -21.90 -1.36
C ARG A 223 5.12 -21.07 -2.63
N PRO A 224 4.06 -20.48 -3.21
CA PRO A 224 4.21 -19.62 -4.38
C PRO A 224 5.01 -18.36 -4.04
N VAL A 225 5.62 -17.77 -5.07
CA VAL A 225 6.27 -16.46 -4.96
C VAL A 225 5.18 -15.40 -4.80
N GLU A 226 5.36 -14.46 -3.87
CA GLU A 226 4.46 -13.32 -3.74
C GLU A 226 4.51 -12.46 -5.01
N ASP A 227 3.33 -12.08 -5.50
CA ASP A 227 3.25 -11.12 -6.61
C ASP A 227 3.58 -9.71 -6.13
N LEU A 228 4.74 -9.23 -6.56
CA LEU A 228 5.26 -7.89 -6.32
C LEU A 228 5.39 -7.08 -7.62
N ASP A 229 4.75 -7.52 -8.71
CA ASP A 229 4.90 -6.91 -10.03
C ASP A 229 4.41 -5.47 -10.06
N MET A 230 3.50 -5.09 -9.15
CA MET A 230 3.08 -3.69 -8.99
C MET A 230 4.23 -2.75 -8.65
N PHE A 231 5.36 -3.24 -8.13
CA PHE A 231 6.52 -2.40 -7.81
C PHE A 231 7.56 -2.34 -8.93
N PHE A 232 7.36 -2.99 -10.08
CA PHE A 232 8.42 -3.07 -11.10
C PHE A 232 8.59 -1.80 -11.91
N ASP A 233 7.51 -1.02 -12.05
CA ASP A 233 7.54 0.28 -12.71
C ASP A 233 6.49 1.23 -12.14
N GLN A 234 6.65 2.51 -12.46
CA GLN A 234 5.77 3.58 -12.00
C GLN A 234 4.31 3.36 -12.41
N GLN A 235 4.06 2.88 -13.63
CA GLN A 235 2.69 2.74 -14.15
C GLN A 235 1.98 1.57 -13.48
N ALA A 236 2.67 0.44 -13.28
CA ALA A 236 2.15 -0.70 -12.54
C ALA A 236 1.78 -0.31 -11.10
N LEU A 237 2.65 0.45 -10.42
CA LEU A 237 2.39 0.91 -9.05
C LEU A 237 1.21 1.87 -8.99
N CYS A 238 1.15 2.81 -9.94
CA CYS A 238 0.07 3.79 -10.05
C CYS A 238 -1.28 3.10 -10.33
N ASN A 239 -1.32 2.15 -11.26
CA ASN A 239 -2.54 1.39 -11.54
C ASN A 239 -2.98 0.60 -10.32
N TRP A 240 -2.05 -0.13 -9.70
CA TRP A 240 -2.35 -0.95 -8.53
C TRP A 240 -2.88 -0.12 -7.36
N ILE A 241 -2.27 1.02 -7.03
CA ILE A 241 -2.75 1.86 -5.91
C ILE A 241 -4.10 2.50 -6.22
N HIS A 242 -4.38 2.80 -7.50
CA HIS A 242 -5.70 3.26 -7.92
C HIS A 242 -6.75 2.18 -7.72
N ASP A 243 -6.48 0.97 -8.20
CA ASP A 243 -7.46 -0.12 -8.20
C ASP A 243 -7.67 -0.70 -6.80
N GLU A 244 -6.60 -0.91 -6.03
CA GLU A 244 -6.68 -1.57 -4.72
C GLU A 244 -6.93 -0.62 -3.55
N VAL A 245 -6.52 0.65 -3.65
CA VAL A 245 -6.64 1.61 -2.53
C VAL A 245 -7.60 2.74 -2.86
N ALA A 246 -7.48 3.39 -4.02
CA ALA A 246 -8.32 4.56 -4.32
C ALA A 246 -9.78 4.18 -4.58
N LEU A 247 -10.04 3.05 -5.25
CA LEU A 247 -11.40 2.56 -5.48
C LEU A 247 -11.96 1.78 -4.27
N HIS A 248 -11.10 1.38 -3.33
CA HIS A 248 -11.49 0.57 -2.18
C HIS A 248 -10.83 1.06 -0.87
N PRO A 249 -11.01 2.34 -0.47
CA PRO A 249 -10.35 2.90 0.71
C PRO A 249 -10.72 2.17 2.00
N PHE A 250 -11.94 1.62 2.06
CA PHE A 250 -12.47 0.89 3.22
C PHE A 250 -12.53 -0.63 2.97
N ARG A 251 -11.63 -1.14 2.12
CA ARG A 251 -11.47 -2.58 1.93
C ARG A 251 -11.12 -3.25 3.27
N GLN A 252 -11.77 -4.37 3.53
CA GLN A 252 -11.36 -5.26 4.61
C GLN A 252 -10.28 -6.23 4.11
N PRO A 253 -9.35 -6.66 4.98
CA PRO A 253 -8.39 -7.70 4.64
C PRO A 253 -9.11 -8.99 4.26
N SER A 254 -8.69 -9.60 3.16
CA SER A 254 -9.09 -10.94 2.73
C SER A 254 -8.60 -12.00 3.73
N GLU A 255 -9.16 -13.20 3.64
CA GLU A 255 -8.77 -14.32 4.52
C GLU A 255 -7.27 -14.62 4.41
N GLY A 256 -6.72 -14.70 3.20
CA GLY A 256 -5.29 -14.92 3.00
C GLY A 256 -4.40 -13.79 3.51
N GLU A 257 -4.89 -12.54 3.51
CA GLU A 257 -4.17 -11.41 4.13
C GLU A 257 -4.19 -11.51 5.66
N ARG A 258 -5.31 -11.95 6.26
CA ARG A 258 -5.41 -12.17 7.71
C ARG A 258 -4.56 -13.34 8.20
N GLU A 259 -4.52 -14.43 7.43
CA GLU A 259 -3.71 -15.61 7.75
C GLU A 259 -2.21 -15.32 7.64
N ALA A 260 -1.80 -14.55 6.63
CA ALA A 260 -0.40 -14.18 6.43
C ALA A 260 0.05 -12.99 7.28
N ALA A 261 -0.88 -12.19 7.81
CA ALA A 261 -0.51 -11.06 8.67
C ALA A 261 0.25 -11.59 9.90
N PRO A 262 1.40 -10.99 10.26
CA PRO A 262 2.11 -11.38 11.46
C PRO A 262 1.14 -11.26 12.63
N SER A 263 0.99 -12.33 13.42
CA SER A 263 0.09 -12.35 14.58
C SER A 263 0.45 -11.15 15.44
N SER A 264 -0.36 -10.10 15.38
CA SER A 264 -0.10 -8.87 16.10
C SER A 264 -0.17 -9.22 17.58
N GLY A 265 0.98 -9.46 18.21
CA GLY A 265 1.09 -9.42 19.66
C GLY A 265 0.44 -8.11 20.13
N PRO A 266 -0.15 -8.08 21.34
CA PRO A 266 -0.93 -6.95 21.83
C PRO A 266 -0.16 -5.66 21.56
N THR A 267 -0.61 -4.94 20.53
CA THR A 267 0.09 -3.79 20.00
C THR A 267 -0.17 -2.68 20.99
N SER A 268 0.79 -2.45 21.90
CA SER A 268 0.76 -1.29 22.78
C SER A 268 0.65 -0.04 21.91
N LEU A 269 -0.55 0.54 21.88
CA LEU A 269 -0.87 1.79 21.22
C LEU A 269 -0.12 2.92 21.92
N LEU A 270 1.18 3.06 21.63
CA LEU A 270 1.95 4.22 22.03
C LEU A 270 1.50 5.39 21.14
N SER A 271 0.76 6.30 21.77
CA SER A 271 0.33 7.57 21.20
C SER A 271 1.53 8.53 21.17
N ASP A 272 2.41 8.39 20.18
CA ASP A 272 3.47 9.38 19.95
C ASP A 272 2.88 10.60 19.24
N SER A 273 2.98 11.74 19.92
CA SER A 273 2.50 13.05 19.47
C SER A 273 3.68 13.82 18.89
N SER A 274 4.04 13.57 17.62
CA SER A 274 5.06 14.34 16.93
C SER A 274 4.44 15.43 16.06
N SER A 275 4.55 16.69 16.50
CA SER A 275 4.18 17.87 15.73
C SER A 275 5.27 18.19 14.71
N SER A 276 5.02 17.97 13.42
CA SER A 276 5.87 18.47 12.34
C SER A 276 5.41 19.86 11.90
N SER A 277 6.39 20.72 11.60
CA SER A 277 6.23 22.13 11.23
C SER A 277 6.13 22.24 9.71
N GLU A 278 5.08 22.91 9.22
CA GLU A 278 4.81 23.13 7.80
C GLU A 278 5.59 24.36 7.28
N GLU A 279 6.40 24.16 6.23
CA GLU A 279 6.87 25.22 5.33
C GLU A 279 5.88 25.37 4.17
N ASP A 280 5.12 26.47 4.18
CA ASP A 280 4.04 26.78 3.24
C ASP A 280 4.59 27.42 1.94
N GLY A 281 4.86 26.59 0.94
CA GLY A 281 5.19 26.99 -0.42
C GLY A 281 3.96 27.00 -1.32
N ARG A 282 3.34 28.17 -1.53
CA ARG A 282 2.17 28.35 -2.42
C ARG A 282 2.51 28.04 -3.89
N ARG A 283 2.14 26.84 -4.34
CA ARG A 283 2.12 26.43 -5.75
C ARG A 283 0.74 26.75 -6.37
N LEU A 284 0.74 27.27 -7.60
CA LEU A 284 -0.47 27.50 -8.39
C LEU A 284 -1.15 26.15 -8.70
N GLN A 285 -2.26 25.87 -8.01
CA GLN A 285 -3.04 24.65 -8.20
C GLN A 285 -3.79 24.71 -9.54
N ALA A 286 -3.50 23.77 -10.43
CA ALA A 286 -4.37 23.49 -11.56
C ALA A 286 -5.71 22.97 -11.02
N SER A 287 -6.79 23.69 -11.33
CA SER A 287 -8.13 23.45 -10.81
C SER A 287 -8.60 22.04 -11.18
N GLY A 288 -8.75 21.15 -10.19
CA GLY A 288 -9.46 19.86 -10.34
C GLY A 288 -8.67 18.58 -10.09
N LEU A 289 -7.39 18.65 -9.69
CA LEU A 289 -6.63 17.45 -9.33
C LEU A 289 -6.54 17.27 -7.81
N PHE A 290 -6.70 16.02 -7.36
CA PHE A 290 -6.62 15.66 -5.95
C PHE A 290 -5.20 15.21 -5.58
N ASP A 291 -4.49 15.99 -4.75
CA ASP A 291 -3.23 15.57 -4.14
C ASP A 291 -3.49 14.74 -2.88
N VAL A 292 -3.75 13.46 -3.10
CA VAL A 292 -4.01 12.47 -2.06
C VAL A 292 -2.82 12.27 -1.11
N MET A 293 -1.58 12.42 -1.60
CA MET A 293 -0.38 12.25 -0.78
C MET A 293 -0.23 13.41 0.21
N SER A 294 -0.42 14.65 -0.25
CA SER A 294 -0.45 15.82 0.64
C SER A 294 -1.54 15.71 1.69
N GLU A 295 -2.74 15.23 1.32
CA GLU A 295 -3.82 15.01 2.27
C GLU A 295 -3.49 13.93 3.31
N GLY A 296 -2.83 12.85 2.89
CA GLY A 296 -2.37 11.80 3.79
C GLY A 296 -1.25 12.23 4.73
N LEU A 297 -0.28 13.00 4.25
CA LEU A 297 0.84 13.49 5.06
C LEU A 297 0.41 14.52 6.11
N THR A 298 -0.62 15.32 5.81
CA THR A 298 -1.21 16.30 6.74
C THR A 298 -2.30 15.71 7.62
N SER A 299 -2.58 14.41 7.48
CA SER A 299 -3.54 13.70 8.30
C SER A 299 -2.99 13.38 9.70
N GLY A 300 -3.88 13.07 10.64
CA GLY A 300 -3.51 12.55 11.97
C GLY A 300 -3.36 11.03 12.02
N PHE A 301 -3.15 10.37 10.88
CA PHE A 301 -2.82 8.94 10.83
C PHE A 301 -1.31 8.75 11.02
N ASN A 302 -0.92 7.66 11.69
CA ASN A 302 0.50 7.27 11.74
C ASN A 302 0.88 6.59 10.42
N VAL A 303 1.42 7.38 9.48
CA VAL A 303 1.85 6.90 8.16
C VAL A 303 3.26 6.28 8.18
N GLU A 304 4.00 6.38 9.29
CA GLU A 304 5.37 5.87 9.38
C GLU A 304 5.40 4.33 9.42
N TRP A 305 6.06 3.71 8.45
CA TRP A 305 6.30 2.27 8.44
C TRP A 305 7.62 1.91 9.11
N ARG A 306 7.57 1.19 10.24
CA ARG A 306 8.78 0.82 11.01
C ARG A 306 9.37 -0.55 10.66
N GLY A 307 8.88 -1.18 9.61
CA GLY A 307 9.23 -2.56 9.27
C GLY A 307 8.22 -3.58 9.76
N LEU A 308 8.38 -4.83 9.35
CA LEU A 308 7.76 -5.92 10.09
C LEU A 308 8.40 -5.95 11.48
N ALA A 309 7.58 -6.09 12.52
CA ALA A 309 8.08 -6.44 13.85
C ALA A 309 8.67 -7.86 13.75
N GLY A 310 9.90 -7.96 13.28
CA GLY A 310 10.61 -9.22 13.24
C GLY A 310 10.72 -9.76 14.67
N PRO A 311 10.79 -11.09 14.86
CA PRO A 311 11.33 -11.61 16.09
C PRO A 311 12.72 -11.02 16.23
N SER A 312 12.87 -10.04 17.14
CA SER A 312 14.12 -9.36 17.44
C SER A 312 15.22 -10.41 17.49
N SER A 313 16.14 -10.37 16.52
CA SER A 313 17.30 -11.25 16.47
C SER A 313 16.99 -12.75 16.67
N LEU A 314 16.37 -13.40 15.69
CA LEU A 314 17.10 -14.56 15.19
C LEU A 314 18.29 -13.98 14.47
N ALA A 315 19.35 -13.71 15.22
CA ALA A 315 20.69 -13.66 14.67
C ALA A 315 20.89 -15.02 14.02
N VAL A 316 20.44 -15.13 12.75
CA VAL A 316 20.98 -16.08 11.81
C VAL A 316 22.45 -15.76 11.88
N HIS A 317 23.17 -16.56 12.67
CA HIS A 317 24.61 -16.68 12.53
C HIS A 317 24.76 -16.94 11.05
N SER A 318 25.06 -15.88 10.29
CA SER A 318 25.73 -16.04 9.03
C SER A 318 27.05 -16.66 9.44
N SER A 319 27.06 -17.98 9.59
CA SER A 319 28.18 -18.77 9.16
C SER A 319 28.42 -18.24 7.77
N THR A 320 29.34 -17.28 7.68
CA THR A 320 29.96 -16.88 6.45
C THR A 320 30.59 -18.16 5.94
N TYR A 321 29.80 -18.98 5.25
CA TYR A 321 30.29 -19.86 4.22
C TYR A 321 30.84 -18.90 3.17
N SER A 322 32.03 -18.39 3.47
CA SER A 322 32.88 -17.67 2.56
C SER A 322 33.25 -18.71 1.52
N TRP A 323 32.40 -18.83 0.49
CA TRP A 323 32.69 -19.59 -0.72
C TRP A 323 33.99 -19.08 -1.39
N ALA A 324 34.52 -17.92 -0.97
CA ALA A 324 35.83 -17.43 -1.35
C ALA A 324 37.02 -18.29 -0.86
N HIS A 325 36.83 -19.24 0.07
CA HIS A 325 37.92 -20.13 0.51
C HIS A 325 38.00 -21.49 -0.21
N LEU A 326 37.03 -21.87 -1.03
CA LEU A 326 37.08 -23.15 -1.77
C LEU A 326 37.75 -23.07 -3.16
N TRP A 327 38.18 -21.88 -3.60
CA TRP A 327 38.91 -21.72 -4.87
C TRP A 327 40.45 -21.72 -4.73
N SER A 328 41.01 -21.82 -3.52
CA SER A 328 42.47 -21.75 -3.30
C SER A 328 43.18 -23.08 -3.06
N VAL A 329 42.52 -24.24 -3.21
CA VAL A 329 43.18 -25.55 -3.03
C VAL A 329 42.96 -26.45 -4.24
N SER A 330 43.57 -26.12 -5.39
CA SER A 330 43.75 -27.05 -6.52
C SER A 330 44.85 -26.62 -7.52
N ILE A 331 45.92 -25.96 -7.07
CA ILE A 331 47.14 -25.81 -7.89
C ILE A 331 48.34 -26.24 -7.03
N GLY A 332 48.56 -27.56 -6.99
CA GLY A 332 49.64 -28.17 -6.22
C GLY A 332 49.92 -29.62 -6.62
N PHE A 333 49.71 -29.98 -7.88
CA PHE A 333 50.26 -31.22 -8.45
C PHE A 333 51.42 -30.84 -9.37
N SER A 334 52.58 -30.58 -8.75
CA SER A 334 53.84 -30.50 -9.49
C SER A 334 54.19 -31.89 -10.00
N LEU A 335 54.29 -31.99 -11.33
CA LEU A 335 54.89 -33.08 -12.08
C LEU A 335 56.21 -33.55 -11.42
N ALA A 336 56.22 -34.77 -10.90
CA ALA A 336 57.45 -35.53 -10.71
C ALA A 336 57.81 -36.21 -12.04
N ILE A 337 58.52 -35.48 -12.91
CA ILE A 337 59.17 -36.07 -14.10
C ILE A 337 60.36 -36.91 -13.60
N GLY A 338 60.29 -38.21 -13.86
CA GLY A 338 61.35 -39.16 -13.56
C GLY A 338 62.65 -38.83 -14.29
N ARG A 339 63.75 -38.84 -13.54
CA ARG A 339 65.10 -38.88 -14.10
C ARG A 339 65.53 -40.35 -14.12
N ARG A 340 65.42 -40.97 -15.29
CA ARG A 340 66.08 -42.24 -15.62
C ARG A 340 67.55 -41.89 -15.92
N GLY A 341 68.46 -42.33 -15.04
CA GLY A 341 69.90 -42.28 -15.28
C GLY A 341 70.37 -43.68 -15.68
N ASP A 342 70.57 -43.85 -16.98
CA ASP A 342 71.50 -44.83 -17.53
C ASP A 342 72.89 -44.15 -17.57
N ASP A 343 73.93 -44.84 -17.12
CA ASP A 343 75.17 -45.06 -17.88
C ASP A 343 76.34 -45.53 -17.00
N HIS A 344 76.86 -46.68 -17.43
CA HIS A 344 78.25 -47.21 -17.46
C HIS A 344 79.14 -47.30 -16.22
#